data_AF-A0A2U8PTJ3-F1
#
_entry.id   AF-A0A2U8PTJ3-F1
#
_cell.length_a   1.000
_cell.length_b   1.000
_cell.length_c   1.000
_cell.angle_alpha   90.00
_cell.angle_beta   90.00
_cell.angle_gamma   90.00
#
_symmetry.space_group_name_H-M   'P 1'
#
loop_
_entity.id
_entity.type
_entity.pdbx_description
1 polymer ?
#
loop_
_entity_poly.entity_id
_entity_poly.type
_entity_poly.pdbx_seq_one_letter_code
_entity_poly.pdbx_strand_id
1 'polypeptide(L)'
;MSKHPPEHGATARPTNGRNQAIKGVTCMRPIVTLCAIVLSLAAGIDRAAADWQSSSRVHCATTCAQFGGAVTSDYFGDTRTKYHVCRTNVNSEGGRAGYNLEKYGPGSKKCVVGYGGKEFATYEYSCLCNR
;
A
#
# COMPACT_ATOMS: atom_id res chain seq x y z
N MET A 1 -35.57 -34.10 -23.19
CA MET A 1 -36.05 -34.60 -21.89
C MET A 1 -35.11 -34.02 -20.82
N SER A 2 -35.54 -33.28 -19.79
CA SER A 2 -36.91 -32.86 -19.41
C SER A 2 -36.92 -31.57 -18.56
N LYS A 3 -37.97 -30.75 -18.78
CA LYS A 3 -38.76 -29.92 -17.82
C LYS A 3 -38.07 -29.08 -16.69
N HIS A 4 -38.34 -27.76 -16.73
CA HIS A 4 -38.54 -26.83 -15.59
C HIS A 4 -39.79 -27.20 -14.72
N PRO A 5 -40.20 -26.50 -13.62
CA PRO A 5 -39.67 -25.33 -12.87
C PRO A 5 -39.29 -25.77 -11.40
N PRO A 6 -39.80 -25.33 -10.21
CA PRO A 6 -40.54 -24.12 -9.74
C PRO A 6 -40.17 -23.45 -8.37
N GLU A 7 -40.55 -22.16 -8.26
CA GLU A 7 -41.16 -21.41 -7.12
C GLU A 7 -40.48 -21.05 -5.75
N HIS A 8 -40.67 -19.76 -5.44
CA HIS A 8 -40.96 -19.04 -4.18
C HIS A 8 -40.54 -19.51 -2.77
N GLY A 9 -39.99 -18.55 -2.01
CA GLY A 9 -40.07 -18.49 -0.54
C GLY A 9 -40.05 -17.04 -0.03
N ALA A 10 -41.08 -16.61 0.69
CA ALA A 10 -41.19 -15.26 1.25
C ALA A 10 -41.81 -15.29 2.65
N THR A 11 -41.17 -14.67 3.65
CA THR A 11 -41.65 -14.70 5.04
C THR A 11 -41.34 -13.44 5.85
N ALA A 12 -42.41 -12.88 6.42
CA ALA A 12 -42.51 -12.21 7.72
C ALA A 12 -41.51 -11.08 8.11
N ARG A 13 -42.05 -9.85 8.12
CA ARG A 13 -41.60 -8.74 8.97
C ARG A 13 -42.25 -8.86 10.36
N PRO A 14 -41.51 -8.63 11.47
CA PRO A 14 -42.11 -8.18 12.72
C PRO A 14 -41.68 -6.74 13.04
N THR A 15 -42.65 -5.87 13.35
CA THR A 15 -42.42 -4.56 13.95
C THR A 15 -42.35 -4.69 15.47
N ASN A 16 -41.40 -4.01 16.12
CA ASN A 16 -41.49 -3.77 17.57
C ASN A 16 -40.97 -2.37 17.90
N GLY A 17 -41.86 -1.48 18.33
CA GLY A 17 -41.53 -0.13 18.74
C GLY A 17 -41.56 0.00 20.25
N ARG A 18 -40.63 0.78 20.83
CA ARG A 18 -40.71 1.22 22.22
C ARG A 18 -40.42 2.70 22.34
N ASN A 19 -41.48 3.48 22.52
CA ASN A 19 -41.38 4.82 23.06
C ASN A 19 -40.76 4.73 24.48
N GLN A 20 -39.66 5.44 24.72
CA GLN A 20 -39.17 5.74 26.06
C GLN A 20 -39.46 7.21 26.33
N ALA A 21 -40.21 7.50 27.39
CA ALA A 21 -40.76 8.82 27.64
C ALA A 21 -39.76 9.77 28.31
N ILE A 22 -39.85 11.05 27.98
CA ILE A 22 -39.05 12.13 28.55
C ILE A 22 -39.33 12.28 30.05
N LYS A 23 -38.28 12.28 30.88
CA LYS A 23 -38.30 12.76 32.27
C LYS A 23 -36.97 13.41 32.62
N GLY A 24 -37.01 14.46 33.46
CA GLY A 24 -35.82 15.06 34.09
C GLY A 24 -35.38 16.40 33.49
N VAL A 25 -36.14 17.46 33.76
CA VAL A 25 -35.58 18.83 33.77
C VAL A 25 -35.01 19.08 35.17
N THR A 26 -33.75 19.47 35.26
CA THR A 26 -33.14 20.01 36.47
C THR A 26 -32.29 21.24 36.12
N CYS A 27 -32.41 22.28 36.94
CA CYS A 27 -31.89 23.62 36.65
C CYS A 27 -30.49 23.85 37.24
N MET A 28 -29.72 24.74 36.60
CA MET A 28 -28.49 25.39 37.10
C MET A 28 -27.31 24.43 37.41
N ARG A 29 -26.07 24.71 37.01
CA ARG A 29 -25.35 25.99 37.07
C ARG A 29 -24.42 26.24 35.86
N PRO A 30 -23.98 27.49 35.63
CA PRO A 30 -23.16 27.87 34.48
C PRO A 30 -21.64 27.82 34.76
N ILE A 31 -20.85 28.12 33.72
CA ILE A 31 -19.40 28.41 33.75
C ILE A 31 -18.51 27.23 34.20
N VAL A 32 -18.33 26.24 33.31
CA VAL A 32 -17.14 25.37 33.32
C VAL A 32 -16.57 25.25 31.89
N THR A 33 -15.42 25.87 31.69
CA THR A 33 -14.37 25.54 30.71
C THR A 33 -14.73 25.58 29.21
N LEU A 34 -14.46 26.75 28.60
CA LEU A 34 -14.47 27.00 27.14
C LEU A 34 -13.24 26.39 26.43
N CYS A 35 -13.03 25.08 26.49
CA CYS A 35 -11.85 24.40 25.88
C CYS A 35 -12.19 23.29 24.86
N ALA A 36 -13.37 23.34 24.23
CA ALA A 36 -13.85 22.29 23.33
C ALA A 36 -13.45 22.46 21.83
N ILE A 37 -12.49 23.35 21.48
CA ILE A 37 -12.24 23.76 20.08
C ILE A 37 -10.74 23.85 19.70
N VAL A 38 -9.84 23.04 20.28
CA VAL A 38 -8.41 23.00 19.87
C VAL A 38 -7.82 21.57 19.88
N LEU A 39 -8.57 20.54 19.47
CA LEU A 39 -8.09 19.14 19.54
C LEU A 39 -8.50 18.26 18.34
N SER A 40 -8.50 18.80 17.12
CA SER A 40 -8.98 18.05 15.93
C SER A 40 -8.25 18.34 14.60
N LEU A 41 -7.10 19.04 14.63
CA LEU A 41 -6.30 19.36 13.43
C LEU A 41 -4.90 18.70 13.40
N ALA A 42 -4.62 17.80 14.34
CA ALA A 42 -3.47 16.90 14.28
C ALA A 42 -3.80 15.61 13.51
N ALA A 43 -4.51 15.73 12.38
CA ALA A 43 -4.58 14.67 11.39
C ALA A 43 -3.18 14.59 10.74
N GLY A 44 -2.34 13.70 11.25
CA GLY A 44 -0.98 13.53 10.77
C GLY A 44 -0.99 13.27 9.27
N ILE A 45 -0.19 14.03 8.52
CA ILE A 45 0.10 13.67 7.13
C ILE A 45 1.06 12.48 7.20
N ASP A 46 0.48 11.28 7.26
CA ASP A 46 1.15 10.04 6.92
C ASP A 46 1.61 10.16 5.46
N ARG A 47 2.82 10.71 5.29
CA ARG A 47 3.64 10.51 4.09
C ARG A 47 3.91 9.02 4.04
N ALA A 48 3.03 8.29 3.36
CA ALA A 48 3.05 6.85 3.30
C ALA A 48 4.43 6.40 2.80
N ALA A 49 5.20 5.79 3.71
CA ALA A 49 6.60 5.52 3.46
C ALA A 49 6.75 4.53 2.30
N ALA A 50 7.77 4.75 1.49
CA ALA A 50 8.10 3.84 0.39
C ALA A 50 8.35 2.42 0.93
N ASP A 51 7.77 1.42 0.29
CA ASP A 51 7.60 0.08 0.84
C ASP A 51 8.09 -1.02 -0.11
N TRP A 52 8.48 -2.16 0.45
CA TRP A 52 9.22 -3.21 -0.24
C TRP A 52 8.31 -4.33 -0.75
N GLN A 53 8.00 -4.29 -2.03
CA GLN A 53 7.14 -5.27 -2.69
C GLN A 53 7.98 -6.36 -3.36
N SER A 54 7.73 -7.63 -3.03
CA SER A 54 8.45 -8.79 -3.60
C SER A 54 8.23 -8.90 -5.11
N SER A 55 9.28 -9.24 -5.85
CA SER A 55 9.26 -9.43 -7.29
C SER A 55 10.16 -10.60 -7.71
N SER A 56 9.63 -11.46 -8.59
CA SER A 56 10.42 -12.44 -9.34
C SER A 56 10.31 -12.12 -10.82
N ARG A 57 11.44 -11.89 -11.49
CA ARG A 57 11.55 -11.74 -12.97
C ARG A 57 10.67 -10.61 -13.58
N VAL A 58 10.15 -9.69 -12.77
CA VAL A 58 9.28 -8.58 -13.18
C VAL A 58 9.93 -7.24 -12.82
N HIS A 59 9.93 -6.32 -13.78
CA HIS A 59 10.52 -4.99 -13.65
C HIS A 59 9.79 -4.15 -12.59
N CYS A 60 10.54 -3.36 -11.79
CA CYS A 60 9.99 -2.66 -10.64
C CYS A 60 8.90 -1.64 -10.99
N ALA A 61 8.98 -0.95 -12.13
CA ALA A 61 7.87 -0.07 -12.55
C ALA A 61 6.57 -0.84 -12.83
N THR A 62 6.64 -2.14 -13.15
CA THR A 62 5.48 -3.03 -13.28
C THR A 62 5.01 -3.51 -11.91
N THR A 63 5.92 -3.99 -11.04
CA THR A 63 5.60 -4.43 -9.67
C THR A 63 4.94 -3.31 -8.84
N CYS A 64 5.43 -2.08 -9.01
CA CYS A 64 4.96 -0.90 -8.29
C CYS A 64 3.85 -0.10 -9.00
N ALA A 65 3.29 -0.60 -10.11
CA ALA A 65 2.30 0.15 -10.90
C ALA A 65 1.03 0.50 -10.10
N GLN A 66 0.61 -0.40 -9.18
CA GLN A 66 -0.51 -0.19 -8.26
C GLN A 66 -0.15 0.54 -6.96
N PHE A 67 1.14 0.89 -6.79
CA PHE A 67 1.73 1.44 -5.56
C PHE A 67 2.44 2.78 -5.87
N GLY A 68 1.76 3.71 -6.54
CA GLY A 68 2.31 5.03 -6.87
C GLY A 68 3.57 5.04 -7.78
N GLY A 69 3.91 3.90 -8.40
CA GLY A 69 5.15 3.73 -9.17
C GLY A 69 6.36 3.34 -8.31
N ALA A 70 7.45 2.94 -8.98
CA ALA A 70 8.69 2.53 -8.33
C ALA A 70 9.58 3.74 -7.99
N VAL A 71 10.21 3.71 -6.82
CA VAL A 71 11.22 4.71 -6.44
C VAL A 71 12.35 4.67 -7.47
N THR A 72 12.66 5.84 -8.04
CA THR A 72 13.77 6.02 -8.99
C THR A 72 14.96 6.56 -8.23
N SER A 73 16.11 5.90 -8.30
CA SER A 73 17.36 6.37 -7.66
C SER A 73 18.13 7.33 -8.55
N ASP A 74 18.19 7.06 -9.86
CA ASP A 74 18.97 7.83 -10.83
C ASP A 74 18.54 7.50 -12.29
N TYR A 75 19.21 8.10 -13.27
CA TYR A 75 18.95 7.96 -14.71
C TYR A 75 20.22 7.61 -15.51
N PHE A 76 20.15 6.58 -16.36
CA PHE A 76 21.26 6.16 -17.22
C PHE A 76 21.28 6.90 -18.56
N GLY A 77 22.34 7.69 -18.78
CA GLY A 77 22.73 8.30 -20.06
C GLY A 77 21.72 9.28 -20.66
N ASP A 78 22.00 9.73 -21.87
CA ASP A 78 21.21 10.77 -22.57
C ASP A 78 19.74 10.35 -22.80
N THR A 79 19.48 9.05 -22.88
CA THR A 79 18.13 8.47 -22.99
C THR A 79 17.29 8.58 -21.72
N ARG A 80 17.89 8.97 -20.59
CA ARG A 80 17.27 9.07 -19.25
C ARG A 80 16.51 7.80 -18.85
N THR A 81 17.10 6.63 -19.13
CA THR A 81 16.57 5.32 -18.71
C THR A 81 16.59 5.24 -17.18
N LYS A 82 15.47 4.99 -16.50
CA LYS A 82 15.46 4.97 -15.03
C LYS A 82 16.23 3.80 -14.42
N TYR A 83 16.89 4.07 -13.30
CA TYR A 83 17.26 3.07 -12.30
C TYR A 83 16.21 3.08 -11.18
N HIS A 84 15.55 1.95 -10.96
CA HIS A 84 14.62 1.76 -9.85
C HIS A 84 15.29 1.07 -8.66
N VAL A 85 14.96 1.48 -7.45
CA VAL A 85 15.52 0.90 -6.23
C VAL A 85 14.96 -0.51 -6.02
N CYS A 86 15.86 -1.47 -5.84
CA CYS A 86 15.55 -2.84 -5.47
C CYS A 86 16.46 -3.31 -4.32
N ARG A 87 16.12 -4.45 -3.71
CA ARG A 87 16.99 -5.15 -2.75
C ARG A 87 16.93 -6.66 -2.92
N THR A 88 18.00 -7.36 -2.56
CA THR A 88 18.00 -8.83 -2.50
C THR A 88 18.91 -9.35 -1.39
N ASN A 89 18.71 -10.61 -0.99
CA ASN A 89 19.42 -11.24 0.11
C ASN A 89 20.65 -12.00 -0.39
N VAL A 90 21.77 -11.29 -0.62
CA VAL A 90 23.05 -11.93 -0.98
C VAL A 90 23.69 -12.53 0.26
N ASN A 91 24.16 -13.78 0.15
CA ASN A 91 24.84 -14.54 1.21
C ASN A 91 24.09 -14.61 2.55
N SER A 92 22.77 -14.46 2.54
CA SER A 92 21.89 -14.46 3.73
C SER A 92 22.16 -13.32 4.74
N GLU A 93 22.90 -12.28 4.36
CA GLU A 93 23.23 -11.12 5.21
C GLU A 93 22.08 -10.12 5.41
N GLY A 94 20.96 -10.31 4.71
CA GLY A 94 19.81 -9.41 4.70
C GLY A 94 19.62 -8.68 3.36
N GLY A 95 18.56 -7.88 3.27
CA GLY A 95 18.14 -7.22 2.03
C GLY A 95 19.07 -6.07 1.60
N ARG A 96 20.17 -6.39 0.94
CA ARG A 96 21.12 -5.44 0.35
C ARG A 96 20.48 -4.70 -0.82
N ALA A 97 20.53 -3.37 -0.78
CA ALA A 97 19.98 -2.50 -1.82
C ALA A 97 20.84 -2.46 -3.10
N GLY A 98 20.21 -2.10 -4.21
CA GLY A 98 20.81 -1.88 -5.52
C GLY A 98 19.77 -1.43 -6.54
N TYR A 99 19.99 -1.72 -7.82
CA TYR A 99 19.23 -1.13 -8.92
C TYR A 99 18.59 -2.16 -9.87
N ASN A 100 17.44 -1.79 -10.42
CA ASN A 100 16.72 -2.48 -11.47
C ASN A 100 16.54 -1.52 -12.67
N LEU A 101 16.89 -1.97 -13.88
CA LEU A 101 17.04 -1.13 -15.08
C LEU A 101 15.75 -1.05 -15.90
N GLU A 102 15.33 0.15 -16.31
CA GLU A 102 14.09 0.33 -17.09
C GLU A 102 14.16 -0.21 -18.54
N LYS A 103 15.36 -0.36 -19.12
CA LYS A 103 15.52 -0.69 -20.55
C LYS A 103 15.01 -2.10 -20.89
N TYR A 104 14.03 -2.17 -21.79
CA TYR A 104 13.46 -3.39 -22.37
C TYR A 104 14.56 -4.38 -22.83
N GLY A 105 14.71 -5.48 -22.08
CA GLY A 105 15.72 -6.51 -22.33
C GLY A 105 15.87 -7.46 -21.14
N PRO A 106 16.80 -8.43 -21.18
CA PRO A 106 17.01 -9.39 -20.09
C PRO A 106 17.58 -8.75 -18.79
N GLY A 107 18.01 -7.49 -18.84
CA GLY A 107 18.44 -6.71 -17.67
C GLY A 107 17.29 -6.18 -16.81
N SER A 108 16.16 -5.77 -17.41
CA SER A 108 15.04 -5.15 -16.66
C SER A 108 14.28 -6.10 -15.74
N LYS A 109 14.55 -7.41 -15.86
CA LYS A 109 13.97 -8.47 -15.02
C LYS A 109 14.87 -8.86 -13.84
N LYS A 110 15.94 -8.11 -13.57
CA LYS A 110 16.94 -8.40 -12.52
C LYS A 110 17.13 -7.24 -11.56
N CYS A 111 17.41 -7.55 -10.30
CA CYS A 111 18.03 -6.62 -9.36
C CYS A 111 19.55 -6.83 -9.38
N VAL A 112 20.32 -5.76 -9.53
CA VAL A 112 21.79 -5.75 -9.50
C VAL A 112 22.27 -5.07 -8.23
N VAL A 113 23.14 -5.74 -7.48
CA VAL A 113 23.66 -5.26 -6.19
C VAL A 113 25.19 -5.42 -6.12
N GLY A 114 25.87 -4.48 -5.47
CA GLY A 114 27.32 -4.54 -5.24
C GLY A 114 27.68 -5.40 -4.02
N TYR A 115 28.42 -6.49 -4.22
CA TYR A 115 28.88 -7.40 -3.17
C TYR A 115 30.33 -7.84 -3.41
N GLY A 116 31.19 -7.79 -2.39
CA GLY A 116 32.59 -8.26 -2.48
C GLY A 116 33.42 -7.60 -3.58
N GLY A 117 33.16 -6.32 -3.90
CA GLY A 117 33.81 -5.59 -4.99
C GLY A 117 33.35 -5.99 -6.41
N LYS A 118 32.24 -6.73 -6.54
CA LYS A 118 31.66 -7.18 -7.81
C LYS A 118 30.16 -6.86 -7.86
N GLU A 119 29.59 -6.84 -9.06
CA GLU A 119 28.14 -6.82 -9.23
C GLU A 119 27.57 -8.24 -9.21
N PHE A 120 26.47 -8.43 -8.48
CA PHE A 120 25.67 -9.66 -8.47
C PHE A 120 24.27 -9.35 -8.97
N ALA A 121 23.76 -10.12 -9.93
CA ALA A 121 22.49 -9.88 -10.58
C ALA A 121 21.53 -11.08 -10.43
N THR A 122 20.40 -10.87 -9.77
CA THR A 122 19.42 -11.91 -9.43
C THR A 122 18.04 -11.63 -10.00
N TYR A 123 17.26 -12.70 -10.17
CA TYR A 123 15.84 -12.63 -10.58
C TYR A 123 14.87 -12.52 -9.39
N GLU A 124 15.32 -12.81 -8.16
CA GLU A 124 14.49 -12.78 -6.94
C GLU A 124 14.89 -11.59 -6.06
N TYR A 125 13.96 -10.65 -5.82
CA TYR A 125 14.23 -9.38 -5.13
C TYR A 125 12.96 -8.76 -4.53
N SER A 126 13.11 -7.64 -3.81
CA SER A 126 12.01 -6.69 -3.58
C SER A 126 12.28 -5.39 -4.34
N CYS A 127 11.24 -4.77 -4.88
CA CYS A 127 11.25 -3.41 -5.40
C CYS A 127 10.82 -2.43 -4.30
N LEU A 128 11.41 -1.23 -4.26
CA LEU A 128 10.92 -0.15 -3.43
C LEU A 128 9.86 0.64 -4.21
N CYS A 129 8.62 0.57 -3.77
CA CYS A 129 7.49 1.27 -4.35
C CYS A 129 7.16 2.52 -3.55
N ASN A 130 6.54 3.51 -4.19
CA ASN A 130 5.88 4.62 -3.50
C ASN A 130 4.62 4.09 -2.77
N ARG A 131 3.89 5.00 -2.12
CA ARG A 131 2.53 4.79 -1.61
C ARG A 131 1.75 6.10 -1.76
#